data_AF-A0A7S0BS53-F1
#
_entry.id   AF-A0A7S0BS53-F1
#
_cell.length_a   1.000
_cell.length_b   1.000
_cell.length_c   1.000
_cell.angle_alpha   90.00
_cell.angle_beta   90.00
_cell.angle_gamma   90.00
#
_symmetry.space_group_name_H-M   'P 1'
#
loop_
_entity.id
_entity.type
_entity.pdbx_description
1 polymer ?
#
loop_
_entity_poly.entity_id
_entity_poly.type
_entity_poly.pdbx_seq_one_letter_code
_entity_poly.pdbx_strand_id
1 'polypeptide(L)'
;MSGFLLAPVRSDFKSLRWSKGRSNVAVMCALGGAEVVEWRRKRRFLAIIESESEISPLQKAVDGIDDIVLEAFTEDDVLRDAEGMERSLEVSDAFLFFPKGGYSSASDAVLNGLRKNYPHLAVSLFMPTTSIEYLALNKLGEFDAMRIISEKRIFPDLGANDHEDAEKLIQQLPELLSFACPMAVSYVQRFSDLIYSWKQSSFDGYRVSLQIAANHCPPASVISRNDVLIETDRLIRELKRLPTRQDFITKRKGHIHEAIENAFGGLNEVASAVSLENLERRERTRSRLRLIEKKELEHALSEFCDQHLQSPMTMPREHELELAGRTDLSSIIRSRGGFEKVAGEMGMKFPTQVVDNVYPTLLSLKTSIQEFIDVRALELDSDQFEIGRLFMPRYDDFRLYGRDDLVNGIRSYGGIRKLAKVMN
;
A
#
# COMPACT_ATOMS: atom_id res chain seq x y z
N MET A 1 -18.84 -28.93 36.45
CA MET A 1 -17.45 -29.20 36.86
C MET A 1 -16.76 -29.86 35.67
N SER A 2 -16.06 -29.07 34.87
CA SER A 2 -15.45 -29.53 33.61
C SER A 2 -13.94 -29.36 33.75
N GLY A 3 -13.25 -30.47 34.00
CA GLY A 3 -11.80 -30.50 34.19
C GLY A 3 -11.06 -30.46 32.86
N PHE A 4 -10.12 -29.54 32.72
CA PHE A 4 -9.13 -29.54 31.63
C PHE A 4 -8.00 -30.51 31.99
N LEU A 5 -7.76 -31.49 31.11
CA LEU A 5 -6.59 -32.36 31.13
C LEU A 5 -5.38 -31.57 30.60
N LEU A 6 -4.43 -31.27 31.48
CA LEU A 6 -3.10 -30.78 31.09
C LEU A 6 -2.20 -31.98 30.74
N ALA A 7 -1.73 -32.04 29.49
CA ALA A 7 -0.65 -32.94 29.09
C ALA A 7 0.71 -32.34 29.52
N PRO A 8 1.69 -33.17 29.95
CA PRO A 8 2.98 -32.67 30.41
C PRO A 8 3.86 -32.23 29.22
N VAL A 9 4.30 -30.97 29.24
CA VAL A 9 5.30 -30.44 28.31
C VAL A 9 6.68 -30.93 28.76
N ARG A 10 7.42 -31.57 27.83
CA ARG A 10 8.80 -32.04 28.04
C ARG A 10 9.75 -30.86 28.31
N SER A 11 10.63 -31.04 29.29
CA SER A 11 11.48 -30.03 29.91
C SER A 11 12.80 -29.71 29.18
N ASP A 12 12.89 -29.90 27.87
CA ASP A 12 14.14 -29.68 27.13
C ASP A 12 14.04 -28.47 26.19
N PHE A 13 14.01 -27.27 26.76
CA PHE A 13 14.26 -26.03 26.01
C PHE A 13 15.37 -25.23 26.67
N LYS A 14 16.54 -25.22 26.02
CA LYS A 14 17.67 -24.34 26.36
C LYS A 14 17.26 -22.88 26.06
N SER A 15 17.09 -22.10 27.13
CA SER A 15 17.19 -20.65 27.23
C SER A 15 17.11 -19.83 25.92
N LEU A 16 15.92 -19.38 25.55
CA LEU A 16 15.77 -18.18 24.73
C LEU A 16 16.05 -16.96 25.63
N ARG A 17 17.18 -16.29 25.38
CA ARG A 17 17.49 -15.01 26.03
C ARG A 17 16.49 -13.95 25.55
N TRP A 18 15.61 -13.54 26.44
CA TRP A 18 14.84 -12.31 26.29
C TRP A 18 15.78 -11.12 26.51
N SER A 19 16.12 -10.38 25.44
CA SER A 19 16.81 -9.11 25.58
C SER A 19 15.79 -8.04 26.00
N LYS A 20 15.85 -7.59 27.26
CA LYS A 20 15.19 -6.35 27.68
C LYS A 20 15.72 -5.20 26.82
N GLY A 21 14.83 -4.46 26.17
CA GLY A 21 15.17 -3.25 25.39
C GLY A 21 14.78 -3.25 23.91
N ARG A 22 14.09 -4.27 23.40
CA ARG A 22 13.56 -4.26 22.01
C ARG A 22 12.05 -4.00 22.01
N SER A 23 11.63 -3.08 21.16
CA SER A 23 10.27 -2.53 21.03
C SER A 23 9.23 -3.50 20.46
N ASN A 24 9.50 -4.80 20.33
CA ASN A 24 8.59 -5.74 19.66
C ASN A 24 8.49 -7.07 20.43
N VAL A 25 7.34 -7.72 20.34
CA VAL A 25 7.07 -9.02 20.99
C VAL A 25 6.81 -10.07 19.92
N ALA A 26 7.60 -11.15 19.94
CA ALA A 26 7.30 -12.36 19.20
C ALA A 26 6.45 -13.28 20.08
N VAL A 27 5.24 -13.60 19.65
CA VAL A 27 4.37 -14.56 20.33
C VAL A 27 4.48 -15.89 19.59
N MET A 28 4.85 -16.94 20.32
CA MET A 28 4.99 -18.28 19.78
C MET A 28 3.77 -19.10 20.22
N CYS A 29 2.84 -19.37 19.30
CA CYS A 29 1.66 -20.15 19.57
C CYS A 29 1.90 -21.61 19.14
N ALA A 30 2.02 -22.52 20.11
CA ALA A 30 2.14 -23.95 19.86
C ALA A 30 0.74 -24.58 19.71
N LEU A 31 0.21 -24.57 18.49
CA LEU A 31 -1.01 -25.30 18.14
C LEU A 31 -0.67 -26.37 17.10
N GLY A 32 -0.62 -27.64 17.51
CA GLY A 32 -0.66 -28.78 16.58
C GLY A 32 0.55 -29.01 15.66
N GLY A 33 1.75 -28.61 16.06
CA GLY A 33 3.00 -28.97 15.36
C GLY A 33 3.49 -27.98 14.29
N ALA A 34 2.76 -26.89 14.05
CA ALA A 34 3.27 -25.74 13.29
C ALA A 34 3.51 -24.57 14.26
N GLU A 35 4.76 -24.14 14.39
CA GLU A 35 5.10 -22.93 15.13
C GLU A 35 4.58 -21.72 14.37
N VAL A 36 3.48 -21.13 14.84
CA VAL A 36 3.04 -19.82 14.35
C VAL A 36 3.78 -18.77 15.16
N VAL A 37 4.79 -18.18 14.52
CA VAL A 37 5.48 -16.99 15.03
C VAL A 37 4.69 -15.77 14.57
N GLU A 38 3.94 -15.18 15.49
CA GLU A 38 3.27 -13.90 15.28
C GLU A 38 4.20 -12.78 15.75
N TRP A 39 4.55 -11.89 14.83
CA TRP A 39 5.24 -10.66 15.19
C TRP A 39 4.21 -9.54 15.39
N ARG A 40 4.20 -8.99 16.60
CA ARG A 40 3.39 -7.80 16.92
C ARG A 40 4.29 -6.57 16.93
N ARG A 41 4.09 -5.70 15.95
CA ARG A 41 4.72 -4.38 15.90
C ARG A 41 4.11 -3.51 17.00
N LYS A 42 4.91 -2.96 17.91
CA LYS A 42 4.38 -1.85 18.72
C LYS A 42 4.14 -0.64 17.84
N ARG A 43 3.01 0.03 18.05
CA ARG A 43 2.68 1.30 17.41
C ARG A 43 3.70 2.36 17.82
N ARG A 44 4.32 3.01 16.85
CA ARG A 44 5.28 4.09 17.09
C ARG A 44 4.59 5.43 17.05
N PHE A 45 4.65 6.14 18.15
CA PHE A 45 4.10 7.46 18.30
C PHE A 45 5.28 8.42 18.36
N LEU A 46 5.24 9.45 17.55
CA LEU A 46 6.20 10.55 17.61
C LEU A 46 5.47 11.75 18.19
N ALA A 47 5.99 12.31 19.28
CA ALA A 47 5.49 13.53 19.88
C ALA A 47 6.52 14.65 19.78
N ILE A 48 6.05 15.85 19.41
CA ILE A 48 6.80 17.08 19.59
C ILE A 48 6.09 17.88 20.69
N ILE A 49 6.84 18.11 21.75
CA ILE A 49 6.36 18.70 23.01
C ILE A 49 7.08 20.02 23.29
N GLU A 50 6.51 20.81 24.19
CA GLU A 50 7.02 22.15 24.48
C GLU A 50 8.29 22.09 25.35
N SER A 51 8.28 21.23 26.36
CA SER A 51 9.29 21.23 27.42
C SER A 51 9.66 19.82 27.81
N GLU A 52 10.94 19.62 28.15
CA GLU A 52 11.43 18.34 28.70
C GLU A 52 10.64 17.89 29.94
N SER A 53 10.01 18.81 30.68
CA SER A 53 9.16 18.49 31.82
C SER A 53 7.95 17.63 31.47
N GLU A 54 7.48 17.67 30.22
CA GLU A 54 6.34 16.88 29.74
C GLU A 54 6.75 15.43 29.36
N ILE A 55 8.04 15.17 29.12
CA ILE A 55 8.54 13.84 28.74
C ILE A 55 8.20 12.81 29.81
N SER A 56 8.46 13.11 31.09
CA SER A 56 8.27 12.13 32.16
C SER A 56 6.80 11.74 32.37
N PRO A 57 5.83 12.69 32.48
CA PRO A 57 4.41 12.35 32.54
C PRO A 57 3.93 11.56 31.31
N LEU A 58 4.39 11.95 30.13
CA LEU A 58 3.98 11.35 28.87
C LEU A 58 4.53 9.92 28.73
N GLN A 59 5.79 9.69 29.09
CA GLN A 59 6.41 8.36 29.12
C GLN A 59 5.69 7.45 30.13
N LYS A 60 5.35 7.97 31.32
CA LYS A 60 4.59 7.22 32.31
C LYS A 60 3.21 6.83 31.78
N ALA A 61 2.56 7.71 31.02
CA ALA A 61 1.26 7.45 30.41
C ALA A 61 1.32 6.31 29.37
N VAL A 62 2.41 6.25 28.59
CA VAL A 62 2.69 5.19 27.60
C VAL A 62 2.94 3.85 28.27
N ASP A 63 3.63 3.82 29.41
CA ASP A 63 3.92 2.57 30.15
C ASP A 63 2.64 1.82 30.57
N GLY A 64 1.49 2.51 30.61
CA GLY A 64 0.18 1.92 30.88
C GLY A 64 -0.60 1.44 29.65
N ILE A 65 0.00 1.47 28.45
CA ILE A 65 -0.63 1.09 27.17
C ILE A 65 0.23 0.04 26.46
N ASP A 66 -0.23 -1.22 26.49
CA ASP A 66 0.49 -2.43 26.06
C ASP A 66 0.65 -2.57 24.54
N ASP A 67 1.11 -1.55 23.83
CA ASP A 67 1.53 -1.63 22.41
C ASP A 67 2.08 -0.31 21.85
N ILE A 68 2.25 0.74 22.65
CA ILE A 68 2.81 2.00 22.16
C ILE A 68 4.31 2.07 22.49
N VAL A 69 5.08 2.58 21.55
CA VAL A 69 6.42 3.12 21.75
C VAL A 69 6.34 4.58 21.42
N LEU A 70 6.69 5.43 22.37
CA LEU A 70 6.70 6.86 22.17
C LEU A 70 8.14 7.35 22.02
N GLU A 71 8.36 8.17 21.00
CA GLU A 71 9.55 8.98 20.85
C GLU A 71 9.11 10.44 20.97
N ALA A 72 9.74 11.19 21.87
CA ALA A 72 9.37 12.57 22.16
C ALA A 72 10.56 13.50 21.87
N PHE A 73 10.30 14.60 21.17
CA PHE A 73 11.26 15.65 20.85
C PHE A 73 10.76 16.97 21.40
N THR A 74 11.64 17.79 21.96
CA THR A 74 11.36 19.21 22.17
C THR A 74 11.51 19.98 20.86
N GLU A 75 10.99 21.21 20.77
CA GLU A 75 11.26 22.07 19.61
C GLU A 75 12.76 22.27 19.38
N ASP A 76 13.55 22.42 20.46
CA ASP A 76 15.00 22.56 20.39
C ASP A 76 15.69 21.29 19.86
N ASP A 77 15.15 20.11 20.14
CA ASP A 77 15.68 18.85 19.57
C ASP A 77 15.45 18.80 18.05
N VAL A 78 14.27 19.24 17.60
CA VAL A 78 13.92 19.29 16.18
C VAL A 78 14.81 20.28 15.43
N LEU A 79 15.11 21.43 16.04
CA LEU A 79 16.02 22.41 15.47
C LEU A 79 17.46 21.89 15.38
N ARG A 80 17.88 21.08 16.36
CA ARG A 80 19.23 20.51 16.40
C ARG A 80 19.39 19.31 15.47
N ASP A 81 18.36 18.48 15.32
CA ASP A 81 18.40 17.23 14.54
C ASP A 81 17.10 17.00 13.75
N ALA A 82 16.82 17.89 12.79
CA ALA A 82 15.67 17.76 11.90
C ALA A 82 15.67 16.43 11.11
N GLU A 83 16.85 15.95 10.70
CA GLU A 83 16.99 14.67 9.97
C GLU A 83 16.68 13.45 10.87
N GLY A 84 17.04 13.50 12.15
CA GLY A 84 16.65 12.50 13.15
C GLY A 84 15.14 12.46 13.35
N MET A 85 14.50 13.61 13.49
CA MET A 85 13.05 13.72 13.59
C MET A 85 12.36 13.19 12.32
N GLU A 86 12.81 13.57 11.12
CA GLU A 86 12.24 13.07 9.86
C GLU A 86 12.34 11.55 9.74
N ARG A 87 13.48 10.95 10.12
CA ARG A 87 13.65 9.49 10.14
C ARG A 87 12.71 8.81 11.13
N SER A 88 12.42 9.46 12.25
CA SER A 88 11.49 8.97 13.27
C SER A 88 10.05 9.05 12.77
N LEU A 89 9.72 10.14 12.06
CA LEU A 89 8.41 10.35 11.43
C LEU A 89 8.13 9.33 10.32
N GLU A 90 9.14 8.98 9.50
CA GLU A 90 9.04 7.97 8.42
C GLU A 90 8.62 6.58 8.92
N VAL A 91 8.88 6.27 10.19
CA VAL A 91 8.56 4.97 10.80
C VAL A 91 7.44 5.03 11.83
N SER A 92 6.84 6.22 12.05
CA SER A 92 5.78 6.42 13.03
C SER A 92 4.41 6.09 12.47
N ASP A 93 3.55 5.55 13.33
CA ASP A 93 2.15 5.25 13.02
C ASP A 93 1.22 6.43 13.39
N ALA A 94 1.62 7.20 14.41
CA ALA A 94 0.97 8.43 14.85
C ALA A 94 1.98 9.55 15.07
N PHE A 95 1.53 10.77 14.83
CA PHE A 95 2.25 12.00 15.10
C PHE A 95 1.41 12.94 15.98
N LEU A 96 2.05 13.46 17.01
CA LEU A 96 1.49 14.28 18.07
C LEU A 96 2.27 15.59 18.14
N PHE A 97 1.64 16.74 17.89
CA PHE A 97 2.33 18.02 17.82
C PHE A 97 1.62 19.08 18.67
N PHE A 98 2.33 19.58 19.68
CA PHE A 98 1.75 20.42 20.71
C PHE A 98 2.65 21.61 21.07
N PRO A 99 2.96 22.52 20.14
CA PRO A 99 3.69 23.74 20.48
C PRO A 99 2.77 24.70 21.27
N LYS A 100 3.34 25.42 22.24
CA LYS A 100 2.67 26.56 22.91
C LYS A 100 3.15 27.92 22.38
N GLY A 101 4.05 27.93 21.40
CA GLY A 101 4.63 29.16 20.86
C GLY A 101 4.27 29.36 19.39
N GLY A 102 4.09 30.62 18.99
CA GLY A 102 3.92 31.00 17.59
C GLY A 102 5.08 30.53 16.70
N TYR A 103 4.82 30.43 15.40
CA TYR A 103 5.73 29.96 14.34
C TYR A 103 7.23 30.13 14.63
N SER A 104 7.88 29.03 15.07
CA SER A 104 9.33 28.90 15.15
C SER A 104 9.90 28.29 13.86
N SER A 105 11.20 28.41 13.58
CA SER A 105 11.84 27.72 12.45
C SER A 105 11.75 26.19 12.55
N ALA A 106 11.45 25.65 13.73
CA ALA A 106 11.14 24.22 13.90
C ALA A 106 9.88 23.85 13.12
N SER A 107 8.98 24.82 12.93
CA SER A 107 7.72 24.62 12.25
C SER A 107 7.87 24.21 10.80
N ASP A 108 8.76 24.87 10.05
CA ASP A 108 8.95 24.56 8.63
C ASP A 108 9.57 23.18 8.44
N ALA A 109 10.52 22.79 9.30
CA ALA A 109 11.12 21.46 9.27
C ALA A 109 10.07 20.38 9.55
N VAL A 110 9.22 20.60 10.56
CA VAL A 110 8.11 19.70 10.90
C VAL A 110 7.10 19.62 9.75
N LEU A 111 6.68 20.75 9.19
CA LEU A 111 5.75 20.79 8.04
C LEU A 111 6.30 20.04 6.83
N ASN A 112 7.58 20.22 6.50
CA ASN A 112 8.20 19.53 5.36
C ASN A 112 8.29 18.02 5.60
N GLY A 113 8.75 17.61 6.79
CA GLY A 113 8.76 16.21 7.19
C GLY A 113 7.37 15.58 7.15
N LEU A 114 6.35 16.31 7.63
CA LEU A 114 4.95 15.88 7.60
C LEU A 114 4.42 15.79 6.20
N ARG A 115 4.60 16.80 5.34
CA ARG A 115 4.11 16.75 3.94
C ARG A 115 4.67 15.54 3.19
N LYS A 116 5.93 15.18 3.45
CA LYS A 116 6.57 13.98 2.88
C LYS A 116 5.93 12.68 3.38
N ASN A 117 5.52 12.63 4.65
CA ASN A 117 5.04 11.42 5.33
C ASN A 117 3.52 11.36 5.57
N TYR A 118 2.79 12.44 5.27
CA TYR A 118 1.37 12.65 5.56
C TYR A 118 0.46 11.50 5.12
N PRO A 119 0.67 10.87 3.93
CA PRO A 119 -0.19 9.77 3.49
C PRO A 119 -0.11 8.52 4.41
N HIS A 120 0.89 8.42 5.29
CA HIS A 120 1.17 7.24 6.11
C HIS A 120 0.71 7.35 7.55
N LEU A 121 0.64 8.56 8.08
CA LEU A 121 0.26 8.79 9.47
C LEU A 121 -1.25 8.55 9.60
N ALA A 122 -1.62 7.70 10.55
CA ALA A 122 -3.02 7.42 10.86
C ALA A 122 -3.65 8.53 11.70
N VAL A 123 -2.81 9.20 12.49
CA VAL A 123 -3.18 10.25 13.41
C VAL A 123 -2.13 11.35 13.34
N SER A 124 -2.59 12.56 13.03
CA SER A 124 -1.79 13.78 13.08
C SER A 124 -2.61 14.79 13.87
N LEU A 125 -2.11 15.18 15.03
CA LEU A 125 -2.84 16.02 15.98
C LEU A 125 -2.02 17.28 16.24
N PHE A 126 -2.53 18.40 15.77
CA PHE A 126 -2.01 19.73 16.02
C PHE A 126 -2.99 20.43 16.95
N MET A 127 -2.51 20.92 18.09
CA MET A 127 -3.20 22.05 18.71
C MET A 127 -3.31 23.18 17.70
N PRO A 128 -4.33 24.04 17.78
CA PRO A 128 -4.50 25.15 16.86
C PRO A 128 -3.36 26.14 17.11
N THR A 129 -2.25 25.90 16.43
CA THR A 129 -1.37 26.95 15.99
C THR A 129 -2.15 27.79 15.00
N THR A 130 -1.81 29.07 14.94
CA THR A 130 -2.37 30.09 14.05
C THR A 130 -2.25 29.78 12.55
N SER A 131 -1.56 28.68 12.19
CA SER A 131 -1.45 28.20 10.82
C SER A 131 -2.63 27.34 10.38
N ILE A 132 -3.33 27.79 9.34
CA ILE A 132 -4.19 26.93 8.52
C ILE A 132 -3.42 25.72 7.97
N GLU A 133 -2.12 25.84 7.71
CA GLU A 133 -1.32 24.74 7.14
C GLU A 133 -1.14 23.59 8.12
N TYR A 134 -1.06 23.86 9.43
CA TYR A 134 -1.04 22.80 10.45
C TYR A 134 -2.40 22.21 10.71
N LEU A 135 -3.44 23.06 10.74
CA LEU A 135 -4.81 22.60 10.87
C LEU A 135 -5.18 21.64 9.74
N ALA A 136 -4.77 21.96 8.51
CA ALA A 136 -4.87 21.12 7.34
C ALA A 136 -4.23 19.73 7.50
N LEU A 137 -3.14 19.62 8.26
CA LEU A 137 -2.48 18.35 8.51
C LEU A 137 -3.12 17.53 9.64
N ASN A 138 -4.27 17.95 10.19
CA ASN A 138 -4.96 17.12 11.16
C ASN A 138 -5.70 15.97 10.47
N LYS A 139 -5.36 14.75 10.90
CA LYS A 139 -5.99 13.54 10.44
C LYS A 139 -6.27 12.62 11.61
N LEU A 140 -7.45 12.02 11.66
CA LEU A 140 -7.81 11.01 12.65
C LEU A 140 -8.63 9.92 11.97
N GLY A 141 -7.98 8.84 11.54
CA GLY A 141 -8.63 7.80 10.74
C GLY A 141 -9.05 8.32 9.37
N GLU A 142 -10.36 8.29 9.07
CA GLU A 142 -10.92 8.81 7.81
C GLU A 142 -11.20 10.32 7.86
N PHE A 143 -11.14 10.93 9.05
CA PHE A 143 -11.30 12.37 9.19
C PHE A 143 -10.03 13.08 8.72
N ASP A 144 -10.19 14.01 7.78
CA ASP A 144 -9.13 14.85 7.23
C ASP A 144 -9.60 16.32 7.28
N ALA A 145 -8.91 17.13 8.07
CA ALA A 145 -9.25 18.54 8.25
C ALA A 145 -9.14 19.33 6.95
N MET A 146 -8.24 18.95 6.01
CA MET A 146 -8.15 19.57 4.69
C MET A 146 -9.46 19.49 3.92
N ARG A 147 -10.17 18.36 4.05
CA ARG A 147 -11.45 18.18 3.36
C ARG A 147 -12.47 19.20 3.83
N ILE A 148 -12.55 19.44 5.14
CA ILE A 148 -13.45 20.44 5.74
C ILE A 148 -13.05 21.87 5.36
N ILE A 149 -11.75 22.19 5.43
CA ILE A 149 -11.21 23.52 5.09
C ILE A 149 -11.51 23.84 3.62
N SER A 150 -11.24 22.89 2.71
CA SER A 150 -11.42 23.05 1.27
C SER A 150 -12.88 23.19 0.84
N GLU A 151 -13.80 22.47 1.50
CA GLU A 151 -15.22 22.45 1.12
C GLU A 151 -15.98 23.68 1.64
N LYS A 152 -15.55 24.34 2.72
CA LYS A 152 -16.46 25.24 3.46
C LYS A 152 -15.96 26.61 3.90
N ARG A 153 -14.70 27.00 3.67
CA ARG A 153 -14.19 28.35 4.07
C ARG A 153 -14.47 28.71 5.55
N ILE A 154 -14.44 27.76 6.48
CA ILE A 154 -14.95 27.97 7.86
C ILE A 154 -13.95 28.68 8.80
N PHE A 155 -12.70 28.92 8.41
CA PHE A 155 -11.68 29.44 9.34
C PHE A 155 -10.97 30.74 8.94
N PRO A 156 -11.62 31.79 8.41
CA PRO A 156 -10.92 33.01 8.04
C PRO A 156 -10.39 33.82 9.25
N ASP A 157 -10.92 33.62 10.46
CA ASP A 157 -10.72 34.54 11.61
C ASP A 157 -10.07 33.91 12.86
N LEU A 158 -9.38 32.77 12.76
CA LEU A 158 -8.57 32.28 13.90
C LEU A 158 -7.37 33.22 14.08
N GLY A 159 -7.31 33.90 15.23
CA GLY A 159 -6.34 34.94 15.55
C GLY A 159 -4.96 34.38 15.90
N ALA A 160 -4.10 35.23 16.45
CA ALA A 160 -2.74 34.88 16.86
C ALA A 160 -2.63 34.30 18.29
N ASN A 161 -3.75 34.04 18.97
CA ASN A 161 -3.79 33.71 20.40
C ASN A 161 -4.15 32.23 20.60
N ASP A 162 -3.10 31.40 20.68
CA ASP A 162 -3.17 29.92 20.69
C ASP A 162 -4.20 29.34 21.68
N HIS A 163 -4.43 29.98 22.83
CA HIS A 163 -5.35 29.46 23.84
C HIS A 163 -6.82 29.84 23.62
N GLU A 164 -7.09 31.05 23.09
CA GLU A 164 -8.46 31.52 22.82
C GLU A 164 -8.98 30.90 21.51
N ASP A 165 -8.11 30.77 20.52
CA ASP A 165 -8.43 30.18 19.22
C ASP A 165 -8.67 28.67 19.31
N ALA A 166 -8.03 27.96 20.25
CA ALA A 166 -8.38 26.58 20.58
C ALA A 166 -9.78 26.43 21.15
N GLU A 167 -10.17 27.32 22.06
CA GLU A 167 -11.51 27.30 22.64
C GLU A 167 -12.58 27.68 21.62
N LYS A 168 -12.30 28.65 20.74
CA LYS A 168 -13.17 28.98 19.60
C LYS A 168 -13.33 27.80 18.65
N LEU A 169 -12.24 27.11 18.31
CA LEU A 169 -12.30 25.91 17.47
C LEU A 169 -13.18 24.84 18.12
N ILE A 170 -12.94 24.51 19.40
CA ILE A 170 -13.74 23.53 20.15
C ILE A 170 -15.21 23.95 20.21
N GLN A 171 -15.51 25.24 20.40
CA GLN A 171 -16.87 25.78 20.41
C GLN A 171 -17.56 25.73 19.04
N GLN A 172 -16.79 25.79 17.94
CA GLN A 172 -17.28 25.68 16.57
C GLN A 172 -17.40 24.23 16.07
N LEU A 173 -16.71 23.26 16.71
CA LEU A 173 -16.81 21.84 16.34
C LEU A 173 -18.26 21.32 16.30
N PRO A 174 -19.16 21.64 17.26
CA PRO A 174 -20.58 21.26 17.19
C PRO A 174 -21.32 21.79 15.95
N GLU A 175 -20.97 22.97 15.46
CA GLU A 175 -21.54 23.51 14.23
C GLU A 175 -21.05 22.73 13.02
N LEU A 176 -19.75 22.39 12.98
CA LEU A 176 -19.16 21.50 11.96
C LEU A 176 -19.79 20.10 11.97
N LEU A 177 -20.09 19.56 13.16
CA LEU A 177 -20.79 18.30 13.37
C LEU A 177 -22.17 18.29 12.71
N SER A 178 -22.90 19.41 12.74
CA SER A 178 -24.26 19.51 12.18
C SER A 178 -24.30 19.31 10.65
N PHE A 179 -23.16 19.54 9.98
CA PHE A 179 -23.05 19.39 8.54
C PHE A 179 -22.28 18.14 8.09
N ALA A 180 -21.79 17.35 9.04
CA ALA A 180 -20.96 16.19 8.77
C ALA A 180 -21.83 14.92 8.64
N CYS A 181 -21.40 13.96 7.83
CA CYS A 181 -22.07 12.65 7.82
C CYS A 181 -21.94 11.98 9.21
N PRO A 182 -22.85 11.07 9.61
CA PRO A 182 -22.82 10.46 10.95
C PRO A 182 -21.49 9.82 11.33
N MET A 183 -20.72 9.30 10.36
CA MET A 183 -19.36 8.79 10.61
C MET A 183 -18.41 9.92 11.01
N ALA A 184 -18.41 11.03 10.27
CA ALA A 184 -17.57 12.20 10.55
C ALA A 184 -17.93 12.84 11.90
N VAL A 185 -19.19 12.74 12.36
CA VAL A 185 -19.59 13.20 13.70
C VAL A 185 -18.82 12.49 14.81
N SER A 186 -18.69 11.16 14.70
CA SER A 186 -17.94 10.38 15.68
C SER A 186 -16.45 10.73 15.71
N TYR A 187 -15.85 11.03 14.56
CA TYR A 187 -14.43 11.41 14.49
C TYR A 187 -14.18 12.79 15.08
N VAL A 188 -15.02 13.77 14.77
CA VAL A 188 -14.89 15.13 15.33
C VAL A 188 -15.08 15.12 16.83
N GLN A 189 -16.04 14.35 17.37
CA GLN A 189 -16.18 14.20 18.82
C GLN A 189 -14.91 13.63 19.46
N ARG A 190 -14.35 12.56 18.87
CA ARG A 190 -13.12 11.93 19.38
C ARG A 190 -11.90 12.84 19.25
N PHE A 191 -11.83 13.65 18.20
CA PHE A 191 -10.82 14.68 18.03
C PHE A 191 -10.95 15.75 19.13
N SER A 192 -12.17 16.18 19.46
CA SER A 192 -12.44 17.10 20.58
C SER A 192 -12.04 16.49 21.93
N ASP A 193 -12.43 15.25 22.20
CA ASP A 193 -12.07 14.53 23.43
C ASP A 193 -10.55 14.39 23.58
N LEU A 194 -9.86 14.15 22.47
CA LEU A 194 -8.41 14.10 22.43
C LEU A 194 -7.79 15.45 22.79
N ILE A 195 -8.22 16.54 22.16
CA ILE A 195 -7.71 17.88 22.45
C ILE A 195 -7.96 18.25 23.91
N TYR A 196 -9.17 17.98 24.41
CA TYR A 196 -9.55 18.32 25.77
C TYR A 196 -8.74 17.52 26.81
N SER A 197 -8.55 16.22 26.58
CA SER A 197 -7.72 15.38 27.45
C SER A 197 -6.26 15.82 27.45
N TRP A 198 -5.70 16.18 26.29
CA TRP A 198 -4.31 16.64 26.20
C TRP A 198 -4.10 17.97 26.93
N LYS A 199 -5.03 18.93 26.76
CA LYS A 199 -4.95 20.26 27.38
C LYS A 199 -4.84 20.22 28.91
N GLN A 200 -5.36 19.17 29.56
CA GLN A 200 -5.24 19.00 31.00
C GLN A 200 -3.79 18.87 31.48
N SER A 201 -2.84 18.58 30.58
CA SER A 201 -1.40 18.45 30.88
C SER A 201 -1.15 17.55 32.10
N SER A 202 -2.00 16.54 32.27
CA SER A 202 -2.02 15.63 33.40
C SER A 202 -1.70 14.22 32.89
N PHE A 203 -1.20 13.37 33.78
CA PHE A 203 -0.94 11.96 33.46
C PHE A 203 -2.17 11.27 32.85
N ASP A 204 -3.35 11.48 33.45
CA ASP A 204 -4.60 10.89 32.97
C ASP A 204 -5.03 11.50 31.62
N GLY A 205 -4.82 12.80 31.44
CA GLY A 205 -5.04 13.49 30.18
C GLY A 205 -4.25 12.87 29.03
N TYR A 206 -2.92 12.80 29.18
CA TYR A 206 -2.05 12.18 28.19
C TYR A 206 -2.40 10.72 27.92
N ARG A 207 -2.71 9.95 28.96
CA ARG A 207 -3.10 8.53 28.80
C ARG A 207 -4.36 8.38 27.97
N VAL A 208 -5.39 9.20 28.24
CA VAL A 208 -6.64 9.18 27.48
C VAL A 208 -6.38 9.58 26.03
N SER A 209 -5.62 10.65 25.78
CA SER A 209 -5.28 11.09 24.42
C SER A 209 -4.51 10.02 23.64
N LEU A 210 -3.52 9.38 24.27
CA LEU A 210 -2.75 8.30 23.67
C LEU A 210 -3.63 7.10 23.36
N GLN A 211 -4.56 6.72 24.26
CA GLN A 211 -5.49 5.64 24.03
C GLN A 211 -6.46 5.93 22.88
N ILE A 212 -6.97 7.17 22.80
CA ILE A 212 -7.82 7.61 21.67
C ILE A 212 -7.00 7.50 20.38
N ALA A 213 -5.82 8.10 20.31
CA ALA A 213 -4.96 8.03 19.12
C ALA A 213 -4.63 6.57 18.74
N ALA A 214 -4.31 5.72 19.71
CA ALA A 214 -4.09 4.29 19.50
C ALA A 214 -5.30 3.62 18.84
N ASN A 215 -6.50 3.85 19.35
CA ASN A 215 -7.72 3.24 18.82
C ASN A 215 -8.04 3.64 17.37
N HIS A 216 -7.42 4.71 16.85
CA HIS A 216 -7.59 5.21 15.48
C HIS A 216 -6.39 4.93 14.58
N CYS A 217 -5.25 4.61 15.17
CA CYS A 217 -4.20 3.95 14.45
C CYS A 217 -4.69 2.55 14.05
N PRO A 218 -4.36 2.06 12.83
CA PRO A 218 -4.50 0.65 12.53
C PRO A 218 -3.94 -0.15 13.70
N PRO A 219 -4.62 -1.23 14.14
CA PRO A 219 -4.09 -2.08 15.18
C PRO A 219 -2.67 -2.50 14.78
N ALA A 220 -1.79 -2.62 15.76
CA ALA A 220 -0.48 -3.24 15.62
C ALA A 220 -0.61 -4.43 14.65
N SER A 221 -0.10 -4.29 13.42
CA SER A 221 -0.32 -5.31 12.42
C SER A 221 0.35 -6.58 12.92
N VAL A 222 -0.46 -7.63 13.10
CA VAL A 222 0.07 -8.97 13.28
C VAL A 222 0.59 -9.39 11.93
N ILE A 223 1.90 -9.31 11.76
CA ILE A 223 2.53 -9.73 10.51
C ILE A 223 2.88 -11.19 10.68
N SER A 224 2.17 -12.05 9.96
CA SER A 224 2.50 -13.46 9.91
C SER A 224 3.74 -13.68 9.05
N ARG A 225 4.42 -14.81 9.26
CA ARG A 225 5.52 -15.25 8.38
C ARG A 225 5.07 -15.29 6.91
N ASN A 226 3.84 -15.70 6.66
CA ASN A 226 3.30 -15.83 5.30
C ASN A 226 3.11 -14.45 4.63
N ASP A 227 2.68 -13.43 5.38
CA ASP A 227 2.55 -12.06 4.85
C ASP A 227 3.92 -11.51 4.42
N VAL A 228 4.95 -11.75 5.23
CA VAL A 228 6.34 -11.38 4.90
C VAL A 228 6.80 -12.06 3.62
N LEU A 229 6.57 -13.38 3.50
CA LEU A 229 6.98 -14.14 2.31
C LEU A 229 6.25 -13.65 1.04
N ILE A 230 4.93 -13.42 1.11
CA ILE A 230 4.11 -12.94 0.00
C ILE A 230 4.56 -11.56 -0.47
N GLU A 231 4.70 -10.61 0.47
CA GLU A 231 5.08 -9.23 0.13
C GLU A 231 6.53 -9.15 -0.37
N THR A 232 7.43 -9.95 0.20
CA THR A 232 8.83 -10.03 -0.27
C THR A 232 8.92 -10.64 -1.66
N ASP A 233 8.20 -11.73 -1.95
CA ASP A 233 8.15 -12.32 -3.29
C ASP A 233 7.59 -11.34 -4.33
N ARG A 234 6.53 -10.61 -3.97
CA ARG A 234 5.96 -9.55 -4.82
C ARG A 234 7.01 -8.50 -5.19
N LEU A 235 7.76 -8.01 -4.21
CA LEU A 235 8.84 -7.04 -4.43
C LEU A 235 9.99 -7.61 -5.25
N ILE A 236 10.39 -8.86 -5.03
CA ILE A 236 11.42 -9.53 -5.83
C ILE A 236 11.01 -9.60 -7.31
N ARG A 237 9.76 -9.95 -7.59
CA ARG A 237 9.23 -10.02 -8.97
C ARG A 237 9.20 -8.65 -9.63
N GLU A 238 8.79 -7.63 -8.88
CA GLU A 238 8.73 -6.25 -9.38
C GLU A 238 10.12 -5.69 -9.68
N LEU A 239 11.07 -5.83 -8.75
CA LEU A 239 12.40 -5.25 -8.85
C LEU A 239 13.38 -6.10 -9.68
N LYS A 240 13.05 -7.38 -9.91
CA LYS A 240 13.93 -8.38 -10.52
C LYS A 240 15.27 -8.56 -9.80
N ARG A 241 15.30 -8.22 -8.51
CA ARG A 241 16.44 -8.39 -7.58
C ARG A 241 15.91 -8.50 -6.15
N LEU A 242 16.77 -8.88 -5.20
CA LEU A 242 16.42 -8.83 -3.79
C LEU A 242 16.15 -7.38 -3.35
N PRO A 243 15.04 -7.12 -2.64
CA PRO A 243 14.71 -5.78 -2.14
C PRO A 243 15.67 -5.38 -1.02
N THR A 244 16.16 -4.15 -1.08
CA THR A 244 16.93 -3.48 -0.03
C THR A 244 15.99 -2.81 0.97
N ARG A 245 16.51 -2.40 2.14
CA ARG A 245 15.76 -1.57 3.10
C ARG A 245 15.07 -0.37 2.43
N GLN A 246 15.79 0.33 1.55
CA GLN A 246 15.26 1.50 0.85
C GLN A 246 14.11 1.14 -0.08
N ASP A 247 14.12 -0.05 -0.68
CA ASP A 247 13.01 -0.50 -1.52
C ASP A 247 11.74 -0.71 -0.70
N PHE A 248 11.86 -1.33 0.49
CA PHE A 248 10.71 -1.47 1.40
C PHE A 248 10.19 -0.12 1.87
N ILE A 249 11.06 0.85 2.20
CA ILE A 249 10.64 2.21 2.59
C ILE A 249 9.93 2.91 1.43
N THR A 250 10.57 2.93 0.25
CA THR A 250 10.02 3.56 -0.97
C THR A 250 8.68 2.95 -1.37
N LYS A 251 8.50 1.63 -1.17
CA LYS A 251 7.26 0.91 -1.46
C LYS A 251 6.26 0.92 -0.31
N ARG A 252 6.53 1.66 0.77
CA ARG A 252 5.62 1.81 1.93
C ARG A 252 5.36 0.48 2.66
N LYS A 253 6.39 -0.37 2.68
CA LYS A 253 6.44 -1.70 3.29
C LYS A 253 7.53 -1.79 4.35
N GLY A 254 7.89 -0.67 4.98
CA GLY A 254 8.92 -0.62 6.03
C GLY A 254 8.66 -1.57 7.20
N HIS A 255 7.39 -1.76 7.57
CA HIS A 255 6.97 -2.72 8.59
C HIS A 255 7.30 -4.18 8.22
N ILE A 256 7.27 -4.55 6.94
CA ILE A 256 7.70 -5.88 6.47
C ILE A 256 9.21 -6.05 6.69
N HIS A 257 10.01 -5.04 6.33
CA HIS A 257 11.46 -5.06 6.57
C HIS A 257 11.80 -5.17 8.06
N GLU A 258 11.11 -4.42 8.91
CA GLU A 258 11.29 -4.53 10.37
C GLU A 258 10.96 -5.93 10.89
N ALA A 259 9.89 -6.56 10.37
CA ALA A 259 9.54 -7.92 10.73
C ALA A 259 10.60 -8.93 10.25
N ILE A 260 11.12 -8.76 9.03
CA ILE A 260 12.21 -9.57 8.47
C ILE A 260 13.43 -9.55 9.40
N GLU A 261 13.92 -8.36 9.74
CA GLU A 261 15.13 -8.18 10.57
C GLU A 261 14.95 -8.66 12.01
N ASN A 262 13.78 -8.39 12.60
CA ASN A 262 13.59 -8.62 14.03
C ASN A 262 12.98 -9.98 14.38
N ALA A 263 12.24 -10.61 13.47
CA ALA A 263 11.45 -11.80 13.77
C ALA A 263 11.71 -13.00 12.86
N PHE A 264 12.19 -12.79 11.62
CA PHE A 264 12.28 -13.85 10.61
C PHE A 264 13.71 -14.10 10.12
N GLY A 265 14.71 -13.81 10.97
CA GLY A 265 16.11 -14.18 10.71
C GLY A 265 16.82 -13.36 9.64
N GLY A 266 16.23 -12.22 9.25
CA GLY A 266 16.80 -11.31 8.26
C GLY A 266 16.48 -11.68 6.82
N LEU A 267 16.86 -10.78 5.91
CA LEU A 267 16.44 -10.84 4.50
C LEU A 267 16.91 -12.11 3.78
N ASN A 268 18.09 -12.63 4.12
CA ASN A 268 18.64 -13.83 3.48
C ASN A 268 17.82 -15.09 3.80
N GLU A 269 17.34 -15.22 5.04
CA GLU A 269 16.53 -16.36 5.45
C GLU A 269 15.16 -16.32 4.78
N VAL A 270 14.53 -15.15 4.75
CA VAL A 270 13.27 -14.93 4.04
C VAL A 270 13.42 -15.14 2.54
N ALA A 271 14.49 -14.66 1.91
CA ALA A 271 14.75 -14.88 0.48
C ALA A 271 14.95 -16.37 0.15
N SER A 272 15.62 -17.10 1.03
CA SER A 272 15.80 -18.55 0.91
C SER A 272 14.46 -19.27 1.04
N ALA A 273 13.64 -18.88 2.02
CA ALA A 273 12.30 -19.41 2.21
C ALA A 273 11.38 -19.11 1.01
N VAL A 274 11.38 -17.87 0.49
CA VAL A 274 10.64 -17.49 -0.72
C VAL A 274 11.09 -18.31 -1.92
N SER A 275 12.40 -18.57 -2.06
CA SER A 275 12.93 -19.36 -3.17
C SER A 275 12.49 -20.83 -3.09
N LEU A 276 12.55 -21.43 -1.89
CA LEU A 276 12.09 -22.81 -1.64
C LEU A 276 10.58 -22.95 -1.81
N GLU A 277 9.80 -22.02 -1.26
CA GLU A 277 8.35 -22.06 -1.38
C GLU A 277 7.90 -21.81 -2.83
N ASN A 278 8.58 -20.93 -3.57
CA ASN A 278 8.31 -20.75 -4.99
C ASN A 278 8.67 -21.99 -5.81
N LEU A 279 9.74 -22.71 -5.46
CA LEU A 279 10.09 -23.99 -6.08
C LEU A 279 8.99 -25.02 -5.82
N GLU A 280 8.58 -25.20 -4.56
CA GLU A 280 7.51 -26.14 -4.21
C GLU A 280 6.17 -25.77 -4.82
N ARG A 281 5.76 -24.49 -4.80
CA ARG A 281 4.53 -24.03 -5.45
C ARG A 281 4.60 -24.25 -6.96
N ARG A 282 5.73 -23.93 -7.60
CA ARG A 282 5.93 -24.19 -9.03
C ARG A 282 5.90 -25.69 -9.34
N GLU A 283 6.44 -26.53 -8.47
CA GLU A 283 6.41 -27.99 -8.65
C GLU A 283 5.00 -28.55 -8.43
N ARG A 284 4.25 -28.09 -7.43
CA ARG A 284 2.86 -28.48 -7.20
C ARG A 284 1.97 -28.02 -8.34
N THR A 285 2.11 -26.77 -8.79
CA THR A 285 1.40 -26.23 -9.95
C THR A 285 1.80 -26.99 -11.22
N ARG A 286 3.10 -27.21 -11.49
CA ARG A 286 3.54 -28.02 -12.64
C ARG A 286 3.04 -29.46 -12.58
N SER A 287 3.04 -30.08 -11.40
CA SER A 287 2.53 -31.45 -11.22
C SER A 287 1.02 -31.50 -11.46
N ARG A 288 0.26 -30.54 -10.90
CA ARG A 288 -1.19 -30.45 -11.11
C ARG A 288 -1.55 -30.14 -12.58
N LEU A 289 -0.81 -29.25 -13.24
CA LEU A 289 -1.03 -28.91 -14.65
C LEU A 289 -0.56 -30.03 -15.61
N ARG A 290 0.43 -30.83 -15.23
CA ARG A 290 0.81 -32.06 -15.95
C ARG A 290 -0.25 -33.15 -15.84
N LEU A 291 -0.99 -33.18 -14.73
CA LEU A 291 -2.03 -34.17 -14.46
C LEU A 291 -3.36 -33.87 -15.14
N ILE A 292 -3.57 -32.66 -15.68
CA ILE A 292 -4.74 -32.39 -16.53
C ILE A 292 -4.60 -33.30 -17.74
N GLU A 293 -5.51 -34.27 -17.84
CA GLU A 293 -5.46 -35.27 -18.90
C GLU A 293 -5.62 -34.59 -20.26
N LYS A 294 -5.06 -35.20 -21.31
CA LYS A 294 -5.18 -34.65 -22.68
C LYS A 294 -6.64 -34.33 -23.03
N LYS A 295 -7.57 -35.20 -22.61
CA LYS A 295 -9.01 -35.08 -22.86
C LYS A 295 -9.64 -33.87 -22.17
N GLU A 296 -9.22 -33.56 -20.95
CA GLU A 296 -9.74 -32.39 -20.22
C GLU A 296 -9.30 -31.09 -20.88
N LEU A 297 -8.04 -31.03 -21.34
CA LEU A 297 -7.53 -29.89 -22.09
C LEU A 297 -8.23 -29.75 -23.45
N GLU A 298 -8.45 -30.84 -24.17
CA GLU A 298 -9.20 -30.86 -25.44
C GLU A 298 -10.63 -30.34 -25.24
N HIS A 299 -11.35 -30.81 -24.22
CA HIS A 299 -12.69 -30.34 -23.90
C HIS A 299 -12.70 -28.85 -23.55
N ALA A 300 -11.81 -28.40 -22.67
CA ALA A 300 -11.75 -27.01 -22.24
C ALA A 300 -11.37 -26.05 -23.37
N LEU A 301 -10.51 -26.48 -24.30
CA LEU A 301 -10.19 -25.70 -25.50
C LEU A 301 -11.32 -25.69 -26.52
N SER A 302 -12.00 -26.81 -26.74
CA SER A 302 -13.18 -26.86 -27.61
C SER A 302 -14.27 -25.92 -27.09
N GLU A 303 -14.60 -25.99 -25.80
CA GLU A 303 -15.59 -25.12 -25.17
C GLU A 303 -15.19 -23.64 -25.27
N PHE A 304 -13.90 -23.33 -25.06
CA PHE A 304 -13.39 -21.97 -25.25
C PHE A 304 -13.58 -21.48 -26.69
N CYS A 305 -13.20 -22.31 -27.67
CA CYS A 305 -13.34 -21.97 -29.08
C CYS A 305 -14.81 -21.77 -29.46
N ASP A 306 -15.73 -22.60 -28.99
CA ASP A 306 -17.15 -22.48 -29.26
C ASP A 306 -17.75 -21.19 -28.67
N GLN A 307 -17.28 -20.76 -27.51
CA GLN A 307 -17.77 -19.56 -26.83
C GLN A 307 -17.18 -18.25 -27.36
N HIS A 308 -15.89 -18.24 -27.72
CA HIS A 308 -15.15 -17.01 -27.97
C HIS A 308 -14.63 -16.87 -29.41
N LEU A 309 -14.56 -17.96 -30.18
CA LEU A 309 -14.04 -17.93 -31.55
C LEU A 309 -15.13 -18.36 -32.55
N GLN A 310 -15.11 -17.78 -33.75
CA GLN A 310 -16.01 -18.19 -34.83
C GLN A 310 -15.58 -19.50 -35.52
N SER A 311 -14.49 -20.12 -35.05
CA SER A 311 -13.88 -21.28 -35.69
C SER A 311 -13.47 -22.34 -34.65
N PRO A 312 -14.26 -23.42 -34.47
CA PRO A 312 -14.03 -24.43 -33.44
C PRO A 312 -12.74 -25.25 -33.65
N MET A 313 -12.21 -25.25 -34.87
CA MET A 313 -11.00 -26.01 -35.24
C MET A 313 -9.73 -25.15 -35.31
N THR A 314 -9.77 -23.92 -34.79
CA THR A 314 -8.61 -23.01 -34.76
C THR A 314 -8.09 -22.89 -33.34
N MET A 315 -6.79 -23.08 -33.15
CA MET A 315 -6.16 -22.96 -31.84
C MET A 315 -6.19 -21.49 -31.38
N PRO A 316 -6.72 -21.16 -30.19
CA PRO A 316 -6.71 -19.81 -29.68
C PRO A 316 -5.26 -19.33 -29.48
N ARG A 317 -5.03 -18.05 -29.73
CA ARG A 317 -3.76 -17.39 -29.45
C ARG A 317 -3.65 -17.11 -27.95
N GLU A 318 -2.41 -16.96 -27.48
CA GLU A 318 -2.14 -16.69 -26.06
C GLU A 318 -2.90 -15.48 -25.52
N HIS A 319 -2.89 -14.36 -26.25
CA HIS A 319 -3.59 -13.15 -25.84
C HIS A 319 -5.12 -13.31 -25.80
N GLU A 320 -5.72 -14.16 -26.65
CA GLU A 320 -7.17 -14.42 -26.64
C GLU A 320 -7.56 -15.15 -25.36
N LEU A 321 -6.75 -16.11 -24.91
CA LEU A 321 -6.94 -16.79 -23.62
C LEU A 321 -6.75 -15.81 -22.46
N GLU A 322 -5.73 -14.94 -22.51
CA GLU A 322 -5.46 -13.96 -21.45
C GLU A 322 -6.59 -12.92 -21.32
N LEU A 323 -7.10 -12.39 -22.44
CA LEU A 323 -8.23 -11.46 -22.47
C LEU A 323 -9.51 -12.07 -21.90
N ALA A 324 -9.73 -13.36 -22.14
CA ALA A 324 -10.86 -14.10 -21.57
C ALA A 324 -10.60 -14.61 -20.13
N GLY A 325 -9.49 -14.20 -19.50
CA GLY A 325 -9.13 -14.60 -18.14
C GLY A 325 -8.67 -16.06 -17.99
N ARG A 326 -8.53 -16.80 -19.10
CA ARG A 326 -8.12 -18.22 -19.16
C ARG A 326 -6.60 -18.39 -19.15
N THR A 327 -5.95 -17.74 -18.19
CA THR A 327 -4.49 -17.83 -17.97
C THR A 327 -4.05 -19.24 -17.53
N ASP A 328 -4.99 -20.04 -17.01
CA ASP A 328 -4.84 -21.47 -16.72
C ASP A 328 -4.52 -22.26 -17.99
N LEU A 329 -5.34 -22.10 -19.05
CA LEU A 329 -5.17 -22.81 -20.32
C LEU A 329 -3.86 -22.43 -21.00
N SER A 330 -3.55 -21.12 -21.06
CA SER A 330 -2.28 -20.63 -21.61
C SER A 330 -1.07 -21.27 -20.92
N SER A 331 -1.10 -21.34 -19.59
CA SER A 331 -0.04 -21.96 -18.79
C SER A 331 0.10 -23.47 -19.07
N ILE A 332 -1.01 -24.20 -19.19
CA ILE A 332 -1.00 -25.64 -19.51
C ILE A 332 -0.39 -25.87 -20.90
N ILE A 333 -0.83 -25.10 -21.89
CA ILE A 333 -0.37 -25.21 -23.28
C ILE A 333 1.15 -24.95 -23.37
N ARG A 334 1.65 -23.89 -22.72
CA ARG A 334 3.10 -23.64 -22.63
C ARG A 334 3.85 -24.81 -22.00
N SER A 335 3.30 -25.39 -20.93
CA SER A 335 3.93 -26.52 -20.24
C SER A 335 4.02 -27.80 -21.08
N ARG A 336 3.13 -27.94 -22.09
CA ARG A 336 3.10 -29.08 -23.03
C ARG A 336 3.96 -28.88 -24.29
N GLY A 337 4.69 -27.77 -24.37
CA GLY A 337 5.61 -27.47 -25.48
C GLY A 337 5.12 -26.36 -26.40
N GLY A 338 4.12 -25.58 -25.98
CA GLY A 338 3.65 -24.40 -26.70
C GLY A 338 2.42 -24.64 -27.57
N PHE A 339 1.83 -23.54 -28.03
CA PHE A 339 0.55 -23.53 -28.74
C PHE A 339 0.59 -24.29 -30.06
N GLU A 340 1.65 -24.13 -30.85
CA GLU A 340 1.79 -24.81 -32.13
C GLU A 340 1.84 -26.34 -31.98
N LYS A 341 2.62 -26.82 -31.01
CA LYS A 341 2.73 -28.26 -30.73
C LYS A 341 1.40 -28.84 -30.25
N VAL A 342 0.73 -28.15 -29.31
CA VAL A 342 -0.57 -28.60 -28.78
C VAL A 342 -1.64 -28.57 -29.89
N ALA A 343 -1.64 -27.56 -30.76
CA ALA A 343 -2.54 -27.51 -31.92
C ALA A 343 -2.35 -28.74 -32.82
N GLY A 344 -1.09 -29.09 -33.13
CA GLY A 344 -0.75 -30.29 -33.90
C GLY A 344 -1.20 -31.59 -33.21
N GLU A 345 -1.01 -31.71 -31.89
CA GLU A 345 -1.46 -32.87 -31.10
C GLU A 345 -2.98 -33.02 -31.02
N MET A 346 -3.73 -31.92 -31.20
CA MET A 346 -5.20 -31.88 -31.15
C MET A 346 -5.85 -31.88 -32.54
N GLY A 347 -5.06 -31.85 -33.62
CA GLY A 347 -5.59 -31.70 -34.98
C GLY A 347 -6.25 -30.34 -35.24
N MET A 348 -5.96 -29.34 -34.41
CA MET A 348 -6.41 -27.97 -34.61
C MET A 348 -5.48 -27.24 -35.57
N LYS A 349 -6.02 -26.31 -36.35
CA LYS A 349 -5.20 -25.40 -37.14
C LYS A 349 -4.59 -24.38 -36.20
N PHE A 350 -3.27 -24.41 -36.02
CA PHE A 350 -2.60 -23.26 -35.46
C PHE A 350 -2.75 -22.12 -36.47
N PRO A 351 -3.29 -20.95 -36.08
CA PRO A 351 -3.31 -19.82 -36.99
C PRO A 351 -1.86 -19.42 -37.22
N THR A 352 -1.23 -20.02 -38.25
CA THR A 352 0.00 -19.52 -38.87
C THR A 352 -0.22 -18.04 -38.98
N GLN A 353 0.65 -17.24 -38.36
CA GLN A 353 0.54 -15.78 -38.39
C GLN A 353 0.25 -15.40 -39.84
N VAL A 354 -1.03 -15.20 -40.14
CA VAL A 354 -1.40 -14.59 -41.38
C VAL A 354 -0.99 -13.18 -41.07
N VAL A 355 0.23 -12.85 -41.49
CA VAL A 355 0.64 -11.49 -41.79
C VAL A 355 -0.17 -11.09 -43.04
N ASP A 356 -1.50 -11.24 -42.96
CA ASP A 356 -2.39 -10.33 -43.63
C ASP A 356 -2.03 -9.06 -42.91
N ASN A 357 -1.20 -8.27 -43.59
CA ASN A 357 -0.82 -6.97 -43.15
C ASN A 357 -2.14 -6.21 -43.07
N VAL A 358 -2.83 -6.30 -41.92
CA VAL A 358 -4.15 -5.70 -41.63
C VAL A 358 -4.12 -4.23 -42.06
N TYR A 359 -2.92 -3.67 -41.99
CA TYR A 359 -2.54 -2.39 -42.53
C TYR A 359 -1.58 -2.59 -43.71
N PRO A 360 -2.09 -2.83 -44.93
CA PRO A 360 -1.24 -3.10 -46.10
C PRO A 360 -0.32 -1.93 -46.42
N THR A 361 -0.70 -0.73 -45.97
CA THR A 361 0.08 0.49 -46.12
C THR A 361 0.29 1.19 -44.77
N LEU A 362 1.40 1.92 -44.68
CA LEU A 362 1.67 2.78 -43.53
C LEU A 362 0.55 3.81 -43.31
N LEU A 363 -0.08 4.27 -44.40
CA LEU A 363 -1.18 5.22 -44.35
C LEU A 363 -2.40 4.61 -43.65
N SER A 364 -2.79 3.38 -43.98
CA SER A 364 -3.89 2.69 -43.29
C SER A 364 -3.63 2.51 -41.79
N LEU A 365 -2.39 2.18 -41.40
CA LEU A 365 -2.02 2.09 -39.97
C LEU A 365 -2.12 3.44 -39.28
N LYS A 366 -1.60 4.50 -39.91
CA LYS A 366 -1.66 5.87 -39.37
C LYS A 366 -3.10 6.30 -39.11
N THR A 367 -3.99 6.09 -40.08
CA THR A 367 -5.40 6.44 -39.95
C THR A 367 -6.03 5.74 -38.75
N SER A 368 -5.86 4.44 -38.61
CA SER A 368 -6.47 3.70 -37.49
C SER A 368 -5.85 4.01 -36.12
N ILE A 369 -4.58 4.42 -36.06
CA ILE A 369 -3.99 4.93 -34.81
C ILE A 369 -4.55 6.31 -34.48
N GLN A 370 -4.73 7.18 -35.48
CA GLN A 370 -5.32 8.51 -35.26
C GLN A 370 -6.76 8.41 -34.77
N GLU A 371 -7.56 7.53 -35.40
CA GLU A 371 -8.92 7.23 -34.95
C GLU A 371 -8.94 6.73 -33.50
N PHE A 372 -8.00 5.85 -33.13
CA PHE A 372 -7.87 5.38 -31.75
C PHE A 372 -7.55 6.52 -30.78
N ILE A 373 -6.62 7.41 -31.13
CA ILE A 373 -6.27 8.60 -30.32
C ILE A 373 -7.49 9.52 -30.17
N ASP A 374 -8.23 9.76 -31.25
CA ASP A 374 -9.39 10.65 -31.24
C ASP A 374 -10.52 10.11 -30.36
N VAL A 375 -10.80 8.80 -30.43
CA VAL A 375 -11.78 8.14 -29.56
C VAL A 375 -11.35 8.23 -28.09
N ARG A 376 -10.08 7.96 -27.79
CA ARG A 376 -9.55 8.05 -26.41
C ARG A 376 -9.56 9.46 -25.86
N ALA A 377 -9.32 10.46 -26.71
CA ALA A 377 -9.37 11.86 -26.30
C ALA A 377 -10.77 12.24 -25.79
N LEU A 378 -11.85 11.74 -26.41
CA LEU A 378 -13.23 11.99 -25.98
C LEU A 378 -13.57 11.39 -24.59
N GLU A 379 -12.81 10.43 -24.10
CA GLU A 379 -12.99 9.83 -22.76
C GLU A 379 -12.29 10.62 -21.65
N LEU A 380 -11.47 11.62 -21.99
CA LEU A 380 -10.71 12.43 -21.05
C LEU A 380 -11.40 13.78 -20.79
N ASP A 381 -11.22 14.35 -19.59
CA ASP A 381 -11.67 15.71 -19.28
C ASP A 381 -11.05 16.74 -20.23
N SER A 382 -11.73 17.87 -20.45
CA SER A 382 -11.37 18.90 -21.46
C SER A 382 -9.91 19.35 -21.39
N ASP A 383 -9.33 19.36 -20.19
CA ASP A 383 -7.97 19.84 -19.97
C ASP A 383 -6.92 18.76 -20.27
N GLN A 384 -7.29 17.48 -20.21
CA GLN A 384 -6.44 16.35 -20.57
C GLN A 384 -6.57 15.98 -22.06
N PHE A 385 -7.62 16.46 -22.72
CA PHE A 385 -7.89 16.25 -24.15
C PHE A 385 -6.74 16.71 -25.06
N GLU A 386 -6.30 17.97 -24.91
CA GLU A 386 -5.23 18.57 -25.72
C GLU A 386 -3.89 17.84 -25.51
N ILE A 387 -3.60 17.46 -24.27
CA ILE A 387 -2.36 16.76 -23.91
C ILE A 387 -2.37 15.34 -24.49
N GLY A 388 -3.51 14.64 -24.44
CA GLY A 388 -3.64 13.26 -24.94
C GLY A 388 -3.35 13.13 -26.44
N ARG A 389 -3.69 14.15 -27.24
CA ARG A 389 -3.41 14.16 -28.70
C ARG A 389 -1.94 14.35 -29.05
N LEU A 390 -1.12 14.87 -28.13
CA LEU A 390 0.30 15.15 -28.38
C LEU A 390 1.20 13.93 -28.18
N PHE A 391 0.68 12.84 -27.61
CA PHE A 391 1.48 11.67 -27.28
C PHE A 391 1.00 10.42 -28.01
N MET A 392 1.94 9.70 -28.62
CA MET A 392 1.70 8.36 -29.16
C MET A 392 1.30 7.41 -28.01
N PRO A 393 0.14 6.73 -28.09
CA PRO A 393 -0.25 5.73 -27.09
C PRO A 393 0.79 4.61 -27.00
N ARG A 394 0.99 4.03 -25.82
CA ARG A 394 1.89 2.90 -25.57
C ARG A 394 1.25 1.60 -26.04
N TYR A 395 2.05 0.54 -26.16
CA TYR A 395 1.52 -0.80 -26.49
C TYR A 395 0.46 -1.29 -25.51
N ASP A 396 0.61 -0.96 -24.22
CA ASP A 396 -0.35 -1.38 -23.21
C ASP A 396 -1.68 -0.63 -23.35
N ASP A 397 -1.67 0.61 -23.86
CA ASP A 397 -2.90 1.36 -24.15
C ASP A 397 -3.69 0.67 -25.28
N PHE A 398 -3.03 0.22 -26.34
CA PHE A 398 -3.73 -0.51 -27.41
C PHE A 398 -4.30 -1.86 -26.92
N ARG A 399 -3.52 -2.60 -26.12
CA ARG A 399 -3.95 -3.90 -25.56
C ARG A 399 -5.13 -3.77 -24.61
N LEU A 400 -5.13 -2.73 -23.77
CA LEU A 400 -6.22 -2.46 -22.84
C LEU A 400 -7.57 -2.34 -23.57
N TYR A 401 -7.55 -1.89 -24.83
CA TYR A 401 -8.72 -1.72 -25.68
C TYR A 401 -8.88 -2.85 -26.72
N GLY A 402 -8.15 -3.95 -26.57
CA GLY A 402 -8.23 -5.10 -27.48
C GLY A 402 -7.72 -4.82 -28.90
N ARG A 403 -6.91 -3.76 -29.09
CA ARG A 403 -6.36 -3.35 -30.39
C ARG A 403 -4.99 -3.98 -30.68
N ASP A 404 -4.90 -5.30 -30.54
CA ASP A 404 -3.68 -6.06 -30.85
C ASP A 404 -3.31 -6.01 -32.34
N ASP A 405 -4.29 -5.73 -33.19
CA ASP A 405 -4.09 -5.42 -34.61
C ASP A 405 -3.16 -4.21 -34.79
N LEU A 406 -3.37 -3.13 -34.03
CA LEU A 406 -2.50 -1.95 -34.05
C LEU A 406 -1.12 -2.26 -33.49
N VAL A 407 -1.02 -3.03 -32.41
CA VAL A 407 0.28 -3.46 -31.84
C VAL A 407 1.10 -4.20 -32.89
N ASN A 408 0.47 -5.14 -33.60
CA ASN A 408 1.12 -5.92 -34.65
C ASN A 408 1.49 -5.06 -35.86
N GLY A 409 0.61 -4.17 -36.31
CA GLY A 409 0.91 -3.19 -37.37
C GLY A 409 2.08 -2.28 -36.98
N ILE A 410 2.08 -1.72 -35.77
CA ILE A 410 3.19 -0.88 -35.29
C ILE A 410 4.51 -1.66 -35.31
N ARG A 411 4.50 -2.94 -34.91
CA ARG A 411 5.70 -3.80 -34.94
C ARG A 411 6.19 -4.08 -36.37
N SER A 412 5.29 -4.35 -37.32
CA SER A 412 5.67 -4.61 -38.72
C SER A 412 6.33 -3.39 -39.37
N TYR A 413 5.96 -2.17 -38.96
CA TYR A 413 6.58 -0.92 -39.42
C TYR A 413 7.80 -0.46 -38.61
N GLY A 414 8.39 -1.32 -37.77
CA GLY A 414 9.65 -1.05 -37.05
C GLY A 414 9.47 -0.43 -35.66
N GLY A 415 8.28 -0.56 -35.09
CA GLY A 415 8.01 -0.24 -33.68
C GLY A 415 7.53 1.18 -33.41
N ILE A 416 7.03 1.39 -32.20
CA ILE A 416 6.30 2.60 -31.80
C ILE A 416 7.11 3.89 -31.93
N ARG A 417 8.42 3.83 -31.65
CA ARG A 417 9.31 4.99 -31.75
C ARG A 417 9.51 5.44 -33.20
N LYS A 418 9.60 4.49 -34.12
CA LYS A 418 9.76 4.80 -35.55
C LYS A 418 8.46 5.37 -36.10
N LEU A 419 7.32 4.82 -35.70
CA LEU A 419 6.03 5.30 -36.15
C LEU A 419 5.68 6.70 -35.60
N ALA A 420 5.98 6.97 -34.32
CA ALA A 420 5.78 8.29 -33.71
C ALA A 420 6.53 9.41 -34.47
N LYS A 421 7.75 9.14 -34.94
CA LYS A 421 8.52 10.08 -35.77
C LYS A 421 7.92 10.37 -37.14
N VAL A 422 7.05 9.48 -37.62
CA VAL A 422 6.41 9.62 -38.93
C VAL A 422 5.00 10.18 -38.78
N MET A 423 4.42 10.15 -37.58
CA MET A 423 3.12 10.74 -37.25
C MET A 423 3.22 12.22 -36.83
N ASN A 424 4.32 12.60 -36.18
CA ASN A 424 4.73 13.99 -36.00
C ASN A 424 5.38 14.54 -37.26
#